data_AF-A0A7Y3HWR5-F1
#
_entry.id   AF-A0A7Y3HWR5-F1
#
_cell.length_a   1.000
_cell.length_b   1.000
_cell.length_c   1.000
_cell.angle_alpha   90.00
_cell.angle_beta   90.00
_cell.angle_gamma   90.00
#
_symmetry.space_group_name_H-M   'P 1'
#
loop_
_entity.id
_entity.type
_entity.pdbx_description
1 polymer ?
#
loop_
_entity_poly.entity_id
_entity_poly.type
_entity_poly.pdbx_seq_one_letter_code
_entity_poly.pdbx_strand_id
1 'polypeptide(L)' 'MLKFSSQNLPALDFKTATKKPIPVKCVQIDEPFEVETMEGTLRGKKGDWLMVGVDGEVYPCDQEIFRKTYTLTTP' A
#
# COMPACT_ATOMS: atom_id res chain seq x y z
N MET A 1 -7.08 9.18 26.04
CA MET A 1 -6.52 8.94 24.70
C MET A 1 -6.84 10.13 23.82
N LEU A 2 -5.86 10.69 23.12
CA LEU A 2 -6.11 11.66 22.05
C LEU A 2 -6.78 10.93 20.89
N LYS A 3 -7.83 11.52 20.32
CA LYS A 3 -8.55 10.97 19.17
C LYS A 3 -8.57 12.04 18.08
N PHE A 4 -8.18 11.65 16.88
CA PHE A 4 -8.15 12.52 15.72
C PHE A 4 -9.06 11.95 14.66
N SER A 5 -9.81 12.79 13.97
CA SER A 5 -10.60 12.41 12.81
C SER A 5 -10.58 13.55 11.80
N SER A 6 -11.03 13.28 10.56
CA SER A 6 -11.20 14.32 9.55
C SER A 6 -12.14 15.45 9.98
N GLN A 7 -13.03 15.19 10.95
CA GLN A 7 -14.02 16.13 11.49
C GLN A 7 -13.58 16.76 12.82
N ASN A 8 -12.51 16.25 13.44
CA ASN A 8 -11.99 16.73 14.71
C ASN A 8 -10.45 16.69 14.69
N LEU A 9 -9.88 17.73 14.09
CA LEU A 9 -8.44 17.96 14.03
C LEU A 9 -8.11 19.19 14.90
N PRO A 10 -7.47 19.02 16.06
CA PRO A 10 -7.08 20.15 16.89
C PRO A 10 -6.03 21.01 16.18
N ALA A 11 -5.97 22.29 16.53
CA ALA A 11 -4.97 23.22 16.02
C ALA A 11 -3.58 22.86 16.57
N LEU A 12 -2.88 22.00 15.84
CA LEU A 12 -1.51 21.57 16.12
C LEU A 12 -0.54 22.20 15.10
N ASP A 13 0.74 22.33 15.48
CA ASP A 13 1.80 22.81 14.60
C ASP A 13 2.22 21.72 13.58
N PHE A 14 1.42 21.54 12.54
CA PHE A 14 1.72 20.61 11.45
C PHE A 14 3.00 21.02 10.72
N LYS A 15 3.89 20.05 10.48
CA LYS A 15 5.09 20.21 9.63
C LYS A 15 4.87 19.50 8.30
N THR A 16 5.42 20.06 7.23
CA THR A 16 5.41 19.43 5.91
C THR A 16 6.57 18.45 5.78
N ALA A 17 6.32 17.25 5.26
CA ALA A 17 7.32 16.24 4.96
C ALA A 17 7.01 15.58 3.61
N THR A 18 8.05 15.17 2.87
CA THR A 18 7.92 14.42 1.61
C THR A 18 8.22 12.95 1.86
N LYS A 19 7.36 12.04 1.36
CA LYS A 19 7.61 10.59 1.43
C LYS A 19 8.88 10.24 0.64
N LYS A 20 9.76 9.43 1.23
CA LYS A 20 10.97 8.94 0.55
C LYS A 20 10.58 8.08 -0.68
N PRO A 21 11.23 8.25 -1.84
CA PRO A 21 10.96 7.44 -3.03
C PRO A 21 11.64 6.07 -2.87
N ILE A 22 10.95 5.11 -2.27
CA ILE A 22 11.50 3.77 -2.05
C ILE A 22 10.91 2.82 -3.11
N PRO A 23 11.75 2.20 -3.96
CA PRO A 23 11.28 1.18 -4.89
C PRO A 23 10.82 -0.06 -4.12
N VAL A 24 9.70 -0.63 -4.56
CA VAL A 24 9.10 -1.84 -3.99
C VAL A 24 9.05 -2.92 -5.05
N LYS A 25 9.14 -4.19 -4.65
CA LYS A 25 8.97 -5.29 -5.61
C LYS A 25 7.48 -5.53 -5.81
N CYS A 26 7.08 -5.74 -7.05
CA CYS A 26 5.70 -6.03 -7.37
C CYS A 26 5.61 -6.98 -8.57
N VAL A 27 4.55 -7.78 -8.60
CA VAL A 27 4.18 -8.63 -9.74
C VAL A 27 2.67 -8.62 -9.90
N GLN A 28 2.19 -8.49 -11.14
CA GLN A 28 0.77 -8.58 -11.43
C GLN A 28 0.36 -10.06 -11.52
N ILE A 29 -0.76 -10.43 -10.89
CA ILE A 29 -1.26 -11.81 -10.88
C ILE A 29 -2.55 -11.89 -11.72
N ASP A 30 -2.58 -12.83 -12.66
CA ASP A 30 -3.68 -13.00 -13.63
C ASP A 30 -4.81 -13.93 -13.16
N GLU A 31 -4.80 -14.31 -11.88
CA GLU A 31 -5.78 -15.19 -11.23
C GLU A 31 -6.11 -14.67 -9.82
N PRO A 32 -7.25 -15.03 -9.21
CA PRO A 32 -7.53 -14.73 -7.80
C PRO A 32 -6.49 -15.38 -6.88
N PHE A 33 -6.05 -14.65 -5.84
CA PHE A 33 -5.01 -15.13 -4.93
C PHE A 33 -5.27 -14.67 -3.48
N GLU A 34 -4.63 -15.35 -2.53
CA GLU A 34 -4.65 -15.00 -1.12
C GLU A 34 -3.23 -14.73 -0.64
N VAL A 35 -3.08 -13.80 0.30
CA VAL A 35 -1.80 -13.43 0.92
C VAL A 35 -1.97 -13.50 2.43
N GLU A 36 -1.14 -14.28 3.10
CA GLU A 36 -1.06 -14.26 4.55
C GLU A 36 -0.24 -13.04 5.00
N THR A 37 -0.89 -12.11 5.69
CA THR A 37 -0.25 -10.91 6.25
C THR A 37 -0.24 -10.99 7.77
N MET A 38 0.52 -10.09 8.43
CA MET A 38 0.50 -9.99 9.89
C MET A 38 -0.88 -9.61 10.46
N GLU A 39 -1.74 -8.99 9.64
CA GLU A 39 -3.09 -8.56 10.01
C GLU A 39 -4.15 -9.61 9.61
N GLY A 40 -3.73 -10.74 9.06
CA GLY A 40 -4.58 -11.84 8.60
C GLY A 40 -4.49 -12.09 7.09
N THR A 41 -5.32 -13.01 6.60
CA THR A 41 -5.38 -13.34 5.18
C THR A 41 -6.11 -12.26 4.39
N LEU A 42 -5.42 -11.66 3.42
CA LEU A 42 -6.00 -10.75 2.44
C LEU A 42 -6.19 -11.46 1.10
N ARG A 43 -7.17 -11.02 0.32
CA ARG A 43 -7.48 -11.59 -1.01
C ARG A 43 -7.28 -10.55 -2.10
N GLY A 44 -6.64 -10.96 -3.18
CA GLY A 44 -6.54 -10.22 -4.44
C GLY A 44 -7.41 -10.86 -5.51
N LYS A 45 -7.94 -10.04 -6.43
CA LYS A 45 -8.63 -10.53 -7.64
C LYS A 45 -7.63 -10.63 -8.79
N LYS A 46 -8.05 -11.32 -9.86
CA LYS A 46 -7.34 -11.30 -11.15
C LYS A 46 -7.04 -9.86 -11.58
N GLY A 47 -5.78 -9.61 -11.91
CA GLY A 47 -5.26 -8.33 -12.38
C GLY A 47 -4.69 -7.45 -11.27
N ASP A 48 -4.86 -7.82 -10.00
CA ASP A 48 -4.22 -7.13 -8.87
C ASP A 48 -2.73 -7.45 -8.79
N TRP A 49 -2.03 -6.65 -8.00
CA TRP A 49 -0.60 -6.75 -7.78
C TRP A 49 -0.30 -7.42 -6.46
N LEU A 50 0.64 -8.37 -6.45
CA LEU A 50 1.30 -8.82 -5.24
C LEU A 50 2.49 -7.90 -4.97
N MET A 51 2.47 -7.24 -3.82
CA MET A 51 3.49 -6.27 -3.41
C MET A 51 4.40 -6.89 -2.35
N VAL A 52 5.69 -6.57 -2.41
CA VAL A 52 6.64 -6.79 -1.31
C VAL A 52 7.15 -5.43 -0.86
N GLY A 53 6.76 -5.05 0.35
CA GLY A 53 7.16 -3.80 0.98
C GLY A 53 8.59 -3.83 1.51
N VAL A 54 8.96 -2.77 2.21
CA VAL A 54 10.36 -2.46 2.49
C VAL A 54 10.93 -3.28 3.65
N ASP A 55 10.08 -3.69 4.57
CA ASP A 55 10.40 -4.54 5.71
C ASP A 55 10.08 -6.03 5.43
N GLY A 56 9.77 -6.36 4.18
CA GLY A 56 9.42 -7.71 3.73
C GLY A 56 7.95 -8.06 3.86
N GLU A 57 7.09 -7.10 4.21
CA GLU A 57 5.64 -7.27 4.23
C GLU A 57 5.10 -7.63 2.84
N VAL A 58 4.17 -8.57 2.77
CA VAL A 58 3.55 -9.00 1.52
C VAL A 58 2.06 -8.69 1.58
N TYR A 59 1.52 -8.07 0.55
CA TYR A 59 0.10 -7.70 0.50
C TYR A 59 -0.42 -7.60 -0.93
N PRO A 60 -1.72 -7.85 -1.16
CA PRO A 60 -2.36 -7.57 -2.44
C PRO A 60 -2.60 -6.06 -2.58
N CYS A 61 -2.47 -5.55 -3.80
CA CYS A 61 -2.77 -4.16 -4.15
C CYS A 61 -3.67 -4.14 -5.38
N ASP A 62 -4.85 -3.54 -5.23
CA ASP A 62 -5.82 -3.39 -6.31
C ASP A 62 -5.19 -2.67 -7.52
N GLN A 63 -5.50 -3.13 -8.73
CA GLN A 63 -4.94 -2.58 -9.96
C GLN A 63 -5.16 -1.07 -10.13
N GLU A 64 -6.32 -0.53 -9.76
CA GLU A 64 -6.61 0.90 -9.87
C GLU A 64 -5.83 1.71 -8.82
N ILE A 65 -5.69 1.16 -7.60
CA ILE A 65 -4.87 1.77 -6.56
C ILE A 65 -3.40 1.78 -7.00
N PHE A 66 -2.91 0.68 -7.56
CA PHE A 66 -1.54 0.58 -8.03
C PHE A 66 -1.23 1.65 -9.08
N ARG A 67 -2.10 1.81 -10.09
CA ARG A 67 -1.94 2.83 -11.15
C ARG A 67 -1.94 4.27 -10.64
N LYS A 68 -2.62 4.54 -9.52
CA LYS A 68 -2.66 5.89 -8.91
C LYS A 68 -1.46 6.19 -8.02
N THR A 69 -0.81 5.16 -7.48
CA THR A 69 0.19 5.29 -6.40
C THR A 69 1.59 4.85 -6.80
N TYR A 70 1.73 4.01 -7.83
CA TYR A 70 2.99 3.45 -8.29
C TYR A 70 3.19 3.64 -9.79
N THR A 71 4.46 3.61 -10.19
CA THR A 71 4.87 3.56 -11.60
C THR A 71 5.92 2.49 -11.73
N LEU A 72 5.76 1.61 -12.73
CA LEU A 72 6.76 0.59 -13.01
C LEU A 72 8.06 1.27 -13.45
N THR A 73 9.13 0.97 -12.74
CA THR A 73 10.48 1.38 -13.12
C THR A 73 11.18 0.15 -13.69
N THR A 74 11.64 0.25 -14.93
CA THR A 74 12.52 -0.76 -15.51
C THR A 74 13.91 -0.54 -14.90
N PRO A 75 14.63 -1.60 -14.48
CA PRO A 75 16.05 -1.45 -14.14
C PRO A 75 16.87 -0.97 -15.34
#